data_AF-A0A8H3A4W7-F1
#
_entry.id   AF-A0A8H3A4W7-F1
#
_cell.length_a   1.000
_cell.length_b   1.000
_cell.length_c   1.000
_cell.angle_alpha   90.00
_cell.angle_beta   90.00
_cell.angle_gamma   90.00
#
_symmetry.space_group_name_H-M   'P 1'
#
loop_
_entity.id
_entity.type
_entity.pdbx_description
1 polymer ?
#
loop_
_entity_poly.entity_id
_entity_poly.type
_entity_poly.pdbx_seq_one_letter_code
_entity_poly.pdbx_strand_id
1 'polypeptide(L)'
;MSAIFGSVLSPIVSCSAPASRPLASSVNSSIQKYSVSRVQLPIVLDFQSDKGKQEIRNWYRKQPTTRFTRLEHRKDINGHFKHEFIAFYLDNSTICRFDRRAREDMRGHALKDEGTISEDSAHVITMVDTESRARLDESEVLMETNAGCVEDLEFILTVCSGIQSHPEANSYSLLHYNCYFFCWTLVASIDRQAYQLYGRSRWVRDRAKAKLTEWVRRMKISPPTKSKHIQTAWRIGLTLLGLSATSVYSSSKSMVPRVEDYICRGMEDAIIDNIPKDFAHALETMLFPTQVSSWLRRELLSAIQEGSRLGAQQFINVSRAYGRNTGRRNFREDIFDYNTLSVLSHQSLEDTRREAEKTWAKAYDEITHAFVADLFNDIEGVFIFSELVICWDGRPKTVQQHVTERMVDHFKQVESYGFGKAERSIIRAEGSITEIWESALKLSGNGND
;
A
#
# COMPACT_ATOMS: atom_id res chain seq x y z
N MET A 1 26.46 -17.18 -16.77
CA MET A 1 27.25 -16.07 -17.37
C MET A 1 26.69 -14.68 -17.06
N SER A 2 25.77 -14.53 -16.09
CA SER A 2 25.11 -13.27 -15.72
C SER A 2 25.72 -12.56 -14.48
N ALA A 3 26.74 -13.15 -13.85
CA ALA A 3 27.35 -12.63 -12.61
C ALA A 3 28.58 -11.73 -12.86
N ILE A 4 29.02 -11.57 -14.10
CA ILE A 4 30.28 -10.87 -14.42
C ILE A 4 30.05 -9.40 -14.80
N PHE A 5 28.87 -9.04 -15.33
CA PHE A 5 28.60 -7.64 -15.76
C PHE A 5 28.27 -6.69 -14.60
N GLY A 6 27.62 -7.16 -13.53
CA GLY A 6 27.33 -6.32 -12.34
C GLY A 6 28.59 -5.89 -11.58
N SER A 7 29.63 -6.71 -11.60
CA SER A 7 30.89 -6.47 -10.89
C SER A 7 31.84 -5.53 -11.65
N VAL A 8 31.65 -5.35 -12.96
CA VAL A 8 32.54 -4.55 -13.82
C VAL A 8 32.12 -3.07 -13.88
N LEU A 9 30.88 -2.73 -13.54
CA LEU A 9 30.40 -1.34 -13.54
C LEU A 9 30.55 -0.62 -12.19
N SER A 10 30.63 -1.35 -11.07
CA SER A 10 30.82 -0.77 -9.73
C SER A 10 32.09 0.12 -9.61
N PRO A 11 33.25 -0.26 -10.20
CA PRO A 11 34.44 0.61 -10.19
C PRO A 11 34.29 1.83 -11.12
N ILE A 12 33.53 1.70 -12.22
CA ILE A 12 33.40 2.76 -13.24
C ILE A 12 32.51 3.89 -12.72
N VAL A 13 31.45 3.58 -11.96
CA VAL A 13 30.59 4.59 -11.31
C VAL A 13 31.32 5.28 -10.14
N SER A 14 32.19 4.57 -9.42
CA SER A 14 33.01 5.15 -8.35
C SER A 14 34.07 6.14 -8.87
N CYS A 15 34.62 5.90 -10.07
CA CYS A 15 35.65 6.76 -10.67
C CYS A 15 35.09 7.95 -11.48
N SER A 16 33.78 8.01 -11.74
CA SER A 16 33.13 9.07 -12.53
C SER A 16 32.34 10.09 -11.69
N ALA A 17 32.25 9.90 -10.38
CA ALA A 17 31.69 10.89 -9.45
C ALA A 17 32.40 12.27 -9.46
N PRO A 18 33.73 12.37 -9.68
CA PRO A 18 34.39 13.67 -9.88
C PRO A 18 34.19 14.23 -11.31
N ALA A 19 34.01 13.36 -12.30
CA ALA A 19 33.94 13.72 -13.72
C ALA A 19 32.54 14.18 -14.17
N SER A 20 31.52 14.01 -13.33
CA SER A 20 30.14 14.46 -13.58
C SER A 20 29.88 15.93 -13.20
N ARG A 21 30.91 16.65 -12.73
CA ARG A 21 30.81 18.08 -12.36
C ARG A 21 30.39 19.05 -13.48
N PRO A 22 30.60 18.82 -14.80
CA PRO A 22 30.17 19.79 -15.80
C PRO A 22 28.93 19.39 -16.63
N LEU A 23 28.35 18.20 -16.47
CA LEU A 23 27.35 17.68 -17.44
C LEU A 23 25.90 18.14 -17.23
N ALA A 24 25.63 18.99 -16.24
CA ALA A 24 24.34 19.65 -16.11
C ALA A 24 24.55 21.14 -15.79
N SER A 25 24.57 21.99 -16.81
CA SER A 25 24.40 23.43 -16.59
C SER A 25 23.10 23.65 -15.81
N SER A 26 23.22 24.45 -14.76
CA SER A 26 22.27 24.49 -13.66
C SER A 26 21.05 25.36 -13.98
N VAL A 27 19.91 24.71 -14.26
CA VAL A 27 18.58 25.35 -14.11
C VAL A 27 18.33 25.74 -12.63
N ASN A 28 19.07 25.16 -11.67
CA ASN A 28 19.01 25.56 -10.25
C ASN A 28 19.57 26.95 -10.00
N SER A 29 20.67 27.34 -10.65
CA SER A 29 21.23 28.67 -10.48
C SER A 29 20.20 29.73 -10.84
N SER A 30 19.36 29.47 -11.83
CA SER A 30 18.33 30.41 -12.23
C SER A 30 17.11 30.36 -11.30
N ILE A 31 16.72 29.19 -10.74
CA ILE A 31 15.58 29.10 -9.80
C ILE A 31 15.91 29.72 -8.45
N GLN A 32 17.15 29.62 -7.96
CA GLN A 32 17.57 30.21 -6.68
C GLN A 32 18.09 31.65 -6.81
N LYS A 33 18.36 32.13 -8.03
CA LYS A 33 18.76 33.53 -8.27
C LYS A 33 17.62 34.50 -7.90
N TYR A 34 18.02 35.60 -7.28
CA TYR A 34 17.15 36.73 -7.01
C TYR A 34 16.57 37.26 -8.33
N SER A 35 15.25 37.30 -8.42
CA SER A 35 14.52 38.00 -9.48
C SER A 35 13.82 39.20 -8.85
N VAL A 36 13.88 40.36 -9.51
CA VAL A 36 13.31 41.62 -8.99
C VAL A 36 11.79 41.50 -8.79
N SER A 37 11.14 40.60 -9.53
CA SER A 37 9.71 40.34 -9.46
C SER A 37 9.31 39.26 -8.45
N ARG A 38 10.27 38.62 -7.77
CA ARG A 38 9.98 37.51 -6.86
C ARG A 38 9.61 38.02 -5.46
N VAL A 39 8.40 37.69 -5.04
CA VAL A 39 7.84 38.08 -3.73
C VAL A 39 8.46 37.31 -2.57
N GLN A 40 8.83 36.04 -2.79
CA GLN A 40 9.44 35.19 -1.76
C GLN A 40 10.49 34.25 -2.36
N LEU A 41 11.68 34.18 -1.75
CA LEU A 41 12.71 33.21 -2.15
C LEU A 41 12.23 31.77 -1.87
N PRO A 42 12.60 30.80 -2.72
CA PRO A 42 12.40 29.39 -2.42
C PRO A 42 13.01 29.04 -1.06
N ILE A 43 12.31 28.24 -0.27
CA ILE A 43 12.84 27.70 0.98
C ILE A 43 13.24 26.24 0.80
N VAL A 44 14.30 25.83 1.49
CA VAL A 44 14.60 24.41 1.69
C VAL A 44 13.73 23.92 2.85
N LEU A 45 13.03 22.82 2.64
CA LEU A 45 12.26 22.15 3.67
C LEU A 45 13.24 21.33 4.52
N ASP A 46 13.66 21.86 5.66
CA ASP A 46 14.43 21.11 6.66
C ASP A 46 13.55 20.79 7.87
N PHE A 47 13.03 19.56 7.91
CA PHE A 47 12.24 19.07 9.04
C PHE A 47 13.09 18.47 10.17
N GLN A 48 14.42 18.42 10.01
CA GLN A 48 15.32 17.79 10.99
C GLN A 48 15.83 18.81 12.00
N SER A 49 16.11 20.04 11.59
CA SER A 49 16.57 21.10 12.50
C SER A 49 15.44 21.97 13.06
N ASP A 50 15.60 22.47 14.29
CA ASP A 50 14.62 23.38 14.90
C ASP A 50 14.49 24.70 14.14
N LYS A 51 15.61 25.18 13.58
CA LYS A 51 15.64 26.37 12.72
C LYS A 51 14.84 26.13 11.43
N GLY A 52 15.09 24.99 10.76
CA GLY A 52 14.37 24.60 9.54
C GLY A 52 12.86 24.47 9.78
N LYS A 53 12.45 23.77 10.86
CA LYS A 53 11.04 23.69 11.29
C LYS A 53 10.42 25.07 11.52
N GLN A 54 11.18 26.01 12.10
CA GLN A 54 10.69 27.37 12.29
C GLN A 54 10.57 28.14 10.98
N GLU A 55 11.52 27.97 10.05
CA GLU A 55 11.47 28.56 8.71
C GLU A 55 10.27 28.05 7.90
N ILE A 56 9.99 26.74 7.95
CA ILE A 56 8.81 26.12 7.32
C ILE A 56 7.52 26.68 7.93
N ARG A 57 7.39 26.74 9.26
CA ARG A 57 6.22 27.33 9.93
C ARG A 57 6.02 28.80 9.57
N ASN A 58 7.11 29.56 9.47
CA ASN A 58 7.07 30.96 9.05
C ASN A 58 6.69 31.10 7.58
N TRP A 59 7.16 30.21 6.70
CA TRP A 59 6.77 30.16 5.30
C TRP A 59 5.28 29.86 5.16
N TYR A 60 4.77 28.84 5.84
CA TYR A 60 3.36 28.46 5.84
C TYR A 60 2.45 29.61 6.28
N ARG A 61 2.77 30.25 7.42
CA ARG A 61 1.99 31.39 7.96
C ARG A 61 2.01 32.66 7.08
N LYS A 62 2.97 32.77 6.16
CA LYS A 62 3.06 33.89 5.21
C LYS A 62 2.19 33.68 3.97
N GLN A 63 1.67 32.48 3.75
CA GLN A 63 0.80 32.24 2.60
C GLN A 63 -0.54 32.96 2.82
N PRO A 64 -1.05 33.73 1.85
CA PRO A 64 -2.29 34.47 2.05
C PRO A 64 -3.50 33.54 2.22
N THR A 65 -3.38 32.32 1.70
CA THR A 65 -4.25 31.18 1.98
C THR A 65 -3.36 29.92 2.00
N THR A 66 -3.81 28.87 2.66
CA THR A 66 -3.14 27.56 2.70
C THR A 66 -3.97 26.47 2.03
N ARG A 67 -5.20 26.83 1.62
CA ARG A 67 -6.14 25.94 0.94
C ARG A 67 -5.81 25.91 -0.54
N PHE A 68 -5.68 24.71 -1.10
CA PHE A 68 -5.51 24.53 -2.54
C PHE A 68 -6.77 23.92 -3.18
N THR A 69 -7.04 24.35 -4.41
CA THR A 69 -8.21 23.93 -5.19
C THR A 69 -7.84 23.04 -6.36
N ARG A 70 -6.56 23.03 -6.75
CA ARG A 70 -6.06 22.25 -7.87
C ARG A 70 -4.61 21.85 -7.66
N LEU A 71 -4.30 20.62 -8.06
CA LEU A 71 -2.95 20.07 -8.11
C LEU A 71 -2.61 19.73 -9.56
N GLU A 72 -1.38 20.05 -9.95
CA GLU A 72 -0.78 19.60 -11.19
C GLU A 72 0.53 18.86 -10.88
N HIS A 73 0.64 17.63 -11.40
CA HIS A 73 1.90 16.93 -11.51
C HIS A 73 2.54 17.30 -12.84
N ARG A 74 3.70 17.95 -12.80
CA ARG A 74 4.34 18.57 -13.97
C ARG A 74 5.74 18.04 -14.20
N LYS A 75 6.22 18.20 -15.44
CA LYS A 75 7.56 17.78 -15.87
C LYS A 75 8.21 18.82 -16.77
N ASP A 76 9.45 19.17 -16.48
CA ASP A 76 10.21 20.11 -17.30
C ASP A 76 10.39 19.52 -18.72
N ILE A 77 10.09 20.30 -19.77
CA ILE A 77 10.26 19.86 -21.17
C ILE A 77 11.70 20.04 -21.65
N ASN A 78 12.41 20.98 -21.02
CA ASN A 78 13.77 21.39 -21.36
C ASN A 78 14.80 20.66 -20.48
N GLY A 79 15.97 20.37 -21.06
CA GLY A 79 17.09 19.72 -20.38
C GLY A 79 17.20 18.21 -20.58
N HIS A 80 18.38 17.65 -20.32
CA HIS A 80 18.66 16.21 -20.48
C HIS A 80 17.97 15.35 -19.42
N PHE A 81 17.78 15.90 -18.22
CA PHE A 81 17.06 15.27 -17.13
C PHE A 81 15.76 16.02 -16.92
N LYS A 82 14.68 15.47 -17.48
CA LYS A 82 13.34 16.04 -17.36
C LYS A 82 12.86 15.88 -15.92
N HIS A 83 12.93 16.96 -15.15
CA HIS A 83 12.62 16.96 -13.73
C HIS A 83 11.11 17.02 -13.49
N GLU A 84 10.61 16.26 -12.53
CA GLU A 84 9.20 16.27 -12.13
C GLU A 84 9.00 17.04 -10.82
N PHE A 85 7.88 17.76 -10.74
CA PHE A 85 7.51 18.55 -9.57
C PHE A 85 5.99 18.64 -9.45
N ILE A 86 5.51 19.05 -8.27
CA ILE A 86 4.09 19.27 -8.00
C ILE A 86 3.83 20.77 -7.87
N ALA A 87 2.76 21.25 -8.50
CA ALA A 87 2.26 22.61 -8.37
C ALA A 87 0.86 22.61 -7.77
N PHE A 88 0.69 23.30 -6.65
CA PHE A 88 -0.59 23.50 -5.97
C PHE A 88 -1.11 24.89 -6.24
N TYR A 89 -2.32 24.99 -6.78
CA TYR A 89 -3.00 26.26 -7.02
C TYR A 89 -3.88 26.57 -5.82
N LEU A 90 -3.55 27.66 -5.14
CA LEU A 90 -4.27 28.14 -3.97
C LEU A 90 -5.52 28.93 -4.37
N ASP A 91 -6.47 29.09 -3.44
CA ASP A 91 -7.75 29.77 -3.69
C ASP A 91 -7.64 31.25 -4.12
N ASN A 92 -6.45 31.85 -4.01
CA ASN A 92 -6.15 33.23 -4.35
C ASN A 92 -5.30 33.39 -5.63
N SER A 93 -5.23 32.36 -6.48
CA SER A 93 -4.38 32.31 -7.70
C SER A 93 -2.86 32.27 -7.45
N THR A 94 -2.42 32.09 -6.20
CA THR A 94 -1.00 31.80 -5.90
C THR A 94 -0.71 30.33 -6.19
N ILE A 95 0.50 30.04 -6.66
CA ILE A 95 0.94 28.68 -6.93
C ILE A 95 2.07 28.32 -5.96
N CYS A 96 1.93 27.21 -5.24
CA CYS A 96 3.02 26.63 -4.45
C CYS A 96 3.62 25.45 -5.21
N ARG A 97 4.87 25.60 -5.63
CA ARG A 97 5.66 24.56 -6.30
C ARG A 97 6.52 23.83 -5.28
N PHE A 98 6.52 22.51 -5.33
CA PHE A 98 7.35 21.64 -4.51
C PHE A 98 8.29 20.80 -5.38
N ASP A 99 9.58 20.81 -5.04
CA ASP A 99 10.63 20.09 -5.75
C ASP A 99 11.44 19.22 -4.79
N ARG A 100 11.89 18.06 -5.26
CA ARG A 100 12.95 17.26 -4.63
C ARG A 100 14.15 17.14 -5.55
N ARG A 101 15.35 17.44 -5.07
CA ARG A 101 16.60 17.35 -5.87
C ARG A 101 17.74 16.76 -5.06
N ALA A 102 18.79 16.29 -5.73
CA ALA A 102 20.08 16.10 -5.07
C ALA A 102 20.73 17.47 -4.82
N ARG A 103 21.38 17.63 -3.66
CA ARG A 103 22.17 18.81 -3.34
C ARG A 103 23.19 19.09 -4.46
N GLU A 104 23.31 20.35 -4.88
CA GLU A 104 24.00 20.71 -6.13
C GLU A 104 25.46 20.24 -6.19
N ASP A 105 26.17 20.32 -5.07
CA ASP A 105 27.56 19.87 -4.90
C ASP A 105 27.72 18.34 -4.87
N MET A 106 26.64 17.58 -4.72
CA MET A 106 26.66 16.13 -4.51
C MET A 106 25.94 15.32 -5.61
N ARG A 107 25.44 15.97 -6.67
CA ARG A 107 24.63 15.31 -7.72
C ARG A 107 25.29 14.09 -8.36
N GLY A 108 26.62 14.11 -8.54
CA GLY A 108 27.38 12.97 -9.09
C GLY A 108 27.31 11.71 -8.22
N HIS A 109 26.95 11.82 -6.95
CA HIS A 109 26.79 10.70 -6.02
C HIS A 109 25.38 10.11 -6.02
N ALA A 110 24.41 10.72 -6.72
CA ALA A 110 23.02 10.25 -6.74
C ALA A 110 22.82 8.91 -7.45
N LEU A 111 23.82 8.42 -8.21
CA LEU A 111 23.80 7.09 -8.85
C LEU A 111 24.23 5.95 -7.92
N LYS A 112 24.70 6.26 -6.70
CA LYS A 112 25.04 5.23 -5.72
C LYS A 112 23.78 4.60 -5.13
N ASP A 113 23.92 3.37 -4.66
CA ASP A 113 22.82 2.64 -4.01
C ASP A 113 22.32 3.36 -2.76
N GLU A 114 23.24 3.94 -1.95
CA GLU A 114 22.87 4.76 -0.79
C GLU A 114 22.25 6.13 -1.15
N GLY A 115 22.38 6.56 -2.41
CA GLY A 115 21.99 7.89 -2.86
C GLY A 115 22.90 9.00 -2.33
N THR A 116 22.32 10.20 -2.22
CA THR A 116 22.99 11.40 -1.71
C THR A 116 22.04 12.27 -0.91
N ILE A 117 22.49 13.43 -0.44
CA ILE A 117 21.66 14.36 0.33
C ILE A 117 20.55 14.90 -0.58
N SER A 118 19.30 14.70 -0.17
CA SER A 118 18.14 15.33 -0.79
C SER A 118 17.92 16.75 -0.30
N GLU A 119 17.48 17.61 -1.21
CA GLU A 119 16.99 18.94 -0.94
C GLU A 119 15.55 19.02 -1.45
N ASP A 120 14.61 18.96 -0.52
CA ASP A 120 13.20 19.25 -0.81
C ASP A 120 12.98 20.75 -0.63
N SER A 121 12.22 21.39 -1.52
CA SER A 121 12.02 22.84 -1.49
C SER A 121 10.58 23.22 -1.81
N ALA A 122 10.17 24.36 -1.28
CA ALA A 122 8.88 24.97 -1.57
C ALA A 122 9.07 26.39 -2.10
N HIS A 123 8.34 26.72 -3.16
CA HIS A 123 8.43 27.99 -3.86
C HIS A 123 7.03 28.57 -4.11
N VAL A 124 6.89 29.87 -3.84
CA VAL A 124 5.64 30.60 -4.04
C VAL A 124 5.74 31.41 -5.32
N ILE A 125 4.90 31.09 -6.28
CA ILE A 125 4.80 31.75 -7.57
C ILE A 125 3.51 32.57 -7.57
N THR A 126 3.66 33.88 -7.63
CA THR A 126 2.53 34.82 -7.67
C THR A 126 2.33 35.36 -9.09
N MET A 127 1.21 36.05 -9.32
CA MET A 127 0.93 36.66 -10.63
C MET A 127 2.01 37.66 -11.08
N VAL A 128 2.71 38.30 -10.15
CA VAL A 128 3.79 39.26 -10.45
C VAL A 128 5.13 38.61 -10.73
N ASP A 129 5.33 37.33 -10.35
CA ASP A 129 6.55 36.58 -10.61
C ASP A 129 6.56 36.01 -12.04
N THR A 130 6.73 36.91 -13.00
CA THR A 130 6.69 36.61 -14.44
C THR A 130 7.73 35.56 -14.87
N GLU A 131 8.90 35.56 -14.25
CA GLU A 131 9.98 34.63 -14.59
C GLU A 131 9.64 33.20 -14.12
N SER A 132 9.21 33.05 -12.87
CA SER A 132 8.83 31.72 -12.36
C SER A 132 7.58 31.18 -13.06
N ARG A 133 6.66 32.06 -13.47
CA ARG A 133 5.50 31.68 -14.32
C ARG A 133 5.92 31.21 -15.70
N ALA A 134 6.80 31.94 -16.39
CA ALA A 134 7.31 31.52 -17.69
C ALA A 134 7.98 30.13 -17.62
N ARG A 135 8.71 29.84 -16.55
CA ARG A 135 9.30 28.51 -16.33
C ARG A 135 8.27 27.43 -16.00
N LEU A 136 7.18 27.79 -15.33
CA LEU A 136 6.06 26.88 -15.17
C LEU A 136 5.44 26.57 -16.53
N ASP A 137 5.30 27.56 -17.42
CA ASP A 137 4.79 27.38 -18.78
C ASP A 137 5.74 26.54 -19.67
N GLU A 138 7.05 26.52 -19.36
CA GLU A 138 8.06 25.61 -19.95
C GLU A 138 8.05 24.18 -19.36
N SER A 139 6.90 23.72 -18.86
CA SER A 139 6.73 22.35 -18.37
C SER A 139 5.44 21.73 -18.87
N GLU A 140 5.43 20.42 -19.07
CA GLU A 140 4.24 19.66 -19.43
C GLU A 140 3.44 19.30 -18.18
N VAL A 141 2.12 19.47 -18.22
CA VAL A 141 1.21 18.95 -17.18
C VAL A 141 0.98 17.48 -17.47
N LEU A 142 1.46 16.59 -16.61
CA LEU A 142 1.28 15.15 -16.75
C LEU A 142 -0.10 14.68 -16.25
N MET A 143 -0.56 15.30 -15.16
CA MET A 143 -1.84 15.03 -14.53
C MET A 143 -2.33 16.31 -13.86
N GLU A 144 -3.61 16.62 -14.05
CA GLU A 144 -4.33 17.67 -13.34
C GLU A 144 -5.49 17.05 -12.56
N THR A 145 -5.65 17.49 -11.31
CA THR A 145 -6.83 17.15 -10.49
C THR A 145 -7.33 18.40 -9.79
N ASN A 146 -8.64 18.61 -9.83
CA ASN A 146 -9.29 19.57 -8.96
C ASN A 146 -9.42 18.89 -7.59
N ALA A 147 -8.95 19.57 -6.55
CA ALA A 147 -9.12 19.09 -5.19
C ALA A 147 -10.61 19.21 -4.84
N GLY A 148 -11.38 18.14 -5.12
CA GLY A 148 -12.81 18.05 -4.79
C GLY A 148 -13.06 18.14 -3.27
N CYS A 149 -12.02 17.90 -2.48
CA CYS A 149 -11.90 18.25 -1.07
C CYS A 149 -10.92 19.39 -0.92
N VAL A 150 -11.22 20.35 -0.05
CA VAL A 150 -10.26 21.42 0.25
C VAL A 150 -9.19 20.84 1.16
N GLU A 151 -8.03 20.60 0.57
CA GLU A 151 -6.84 20.14 1.26
C GLU A 151 -5.94 21.35 1.59
N ASP A 152 -5.21 21.23 2.70
CA ASP A 152 -4.35 22.28 3.22
C ASP A 152 -2.87 21.95 2.96
N LEU A 153 -2.07 22.97 2.67
CA LEU A 153 -0.61 22.84 2.54
C LEU A 153 0.06 22.19 3.76
N GLU A 154 -0.53 22.26 4.96
CA GLU A 154 -0.06 21.58 6.17
C GLU A 154 0.00 20.06 5.99
N PHE A 155 -0.98 19.47 5.32
CA PHE A 155 -0.95 18.05 5.00
C PHE A 155 0.20 17.72 4.05
N ILE A 156 0.45 18.56 3.04
CA ILE A 156 1.58 18.41 2.11
C ILE A 156 2.91 18.46 2.85
N LEU A 157 3.07 19.41 3.77
CA LEU A 157 4.25 19.53 4.62
C LEU A 157 4.44 18.31 5.51
N THR A 158 3.35 17.73 6.03
CA THR A 158 3.38 16.48 6.81
C THR A 158 3.89 15.31 5.98
N VAL A 159 3.43 15.15 4.73
CA VAL A 159 3.93 14.10 3.84
C VAL A 159 5.41 14.32 3.52
N CYS A 160 5.84 15.56 3.22
CA CYS A 160 7.26 15.89 3.02
C CYS A 160 8.12 15.55 4.25
N SER A 161 7.64 15.84 5.47
CA SER A 161 8.30 15.43 6.70
C SER A 161 8.41 13.92 6.83
N GLY A 162 7.36 13.19 6.42
CA GLY A 162 7.36 11.72 6.35
C GLY A 162 8.43 11.18 5.41
N ILE A 163 8.57 11.77 4.22
CA ILE A 163 9.64 11.41 3.25
C ILE A 163 11.02 11.59 3.89
N GLN A 164 11.28 12.73 4.54
CA GLN A 164 12.58 13.01 5.17
C GLN A 164 12.87 12.16 6.41
N SER A 165 11.86 11.58 7.03
CA SER A 165 12.01 10.71 8.20
C SER A 165 12.09 9.23 7.81
N HIS A 166 11.72 8.88 6.57
CA HIS A 166 11.77 7.51 6.08
C HIS A 166 13.24 7.03 6.00
N PRO A 167 13.57 5.81 6.47
CA PRO A 167 14.97 5.35 6.57
C PRO A 167 15.74 5.38 5.26
N GLU A 168 15.05 5.14 4.15
CA GLU A 168 15.68 5.10 2.82
C GLU A 168 15.33 6.32 1.96
N ALA A 169 14.13 6.85 2.11
CA ALA A 169 13.63 7.94 1.25
C ALA A 169 14.05 9.32 1.77
N ASN A 170 14.78 9.38 2.88
CA ASN A 170 15.48 10.60 3.30
C ASN A 170 16.67 10.97 2.40
N SER A 171 17.11 10.06 1.53
CA SER A 171 18.21 10.31 0.58
C SER A 171 17.68 10.46 -0.85
N TYR A 172 18.41 11.21 -1.67
CA TYR A 172 18.16 11.32 -3.10
C TYR A 172 18.94 10.25 -3.85
N SER A 173 18.23 9.29 -4.44
CA SER A 173 18.81 8.30 -5.36
C SER A 173 18.13 8.42 -6.71
N LEU A 174 18.92 8.56 -7.79
CA LEU A 174 18.40 8.58 -9.16
C LEU A 174 17.66 7.28 -9.52
N LEU A 175 17.97 6.18 -8.84
CA LEU A 175 17.42 4.86 -9.12
C LEU A 175 16.08 4.59 -8.41
N HIS A 176 15.79 5.26 -7.29
CA HIS A 176 14.63 4.96 -6.44
C HIS A 176 13.94 6.23 -5.89
N TYR A 177 14.63 7.01 -5.05
CA TYR A 177 14.05 8.09 -4.24
C TYR A 177 14.34 9.49 -4.79
N ASN A 178 14.03 9.70 -6.07
CA ASN A 178 14.28 10.92 -6.83
C ASN A 178 13.04 11.84 -6.90
N CYS A 179 13.07 12.83 -7.80
CA CYS A 179 11.94 13.74 -8.03
C CYS A 179 10.65 13.05 -8.50
N TYR A 180 10.75 11.93 -9.23
CA TYR A 180 9.60 11.14 -9.65
C TYR A 180 8.91 10.51 -8.42
N PHE A 181 9.67 9.82 -7.58
CA PHE A 181 9.16 9.23 -6.33
C PHE A 181 8.49 10.25 -5.41
N PHE A 182 9.10 11.44 -5.28
CA PHE A 182 8.52 12.54 -4.51
C PHE A 182 7.14 12.95 -5.02
N CYS A 183 7.00 13.13 -6.33
CA CYS A 183 5.73 13.49 -6.96
C CYS A 183 4.68 12.38 -6.78
N TRP A 184 5.06 11.12 -6.98
CA TRP A 184 4.17 9.97 -6.78
C TRP A 184 3.68 9.86 -5.35
N THR A 185 4.57 10.08 -4.38
CA THR A 185 4.26 10.02 -2.95
C THR A 185 3.22 11.08 -2.58
N LEU A 186 3.44 12.33 -2.98
CA LEU A 186 2.49 13.42 -2.73
C LEU A 186 1.14 13.14 -3.38
N VAL A 187 1.15 12.82 -4.68
CA VAL A 187 -0.06 12.56 -5.45
C VAL A 187 -0.89 11.42 -4.87
N ALA A 188 -0.27 10.28 -4.54
CA ALA A 188 -0.97 9.14 -3.95
C ALA A 188 -1.50 9.46 -2.53
N SER A 189 -0.75 10.20 -1.72
CA SER A 189 -1.15 10.56 -0.36
C SER A 189 -2.35 11.53 -0.36
N ILE A 190 -2.35 12.52 -1.26
CA ILE A 190 -3.44 13.51 -1.38
C ILE A 190 -4.73 12.84 -1.85
N ASP A 191 -4.63 11.99 -2.87
CA ASP A 191 -5.80 11.25 -3.37
C ASP A 191 -6.43 10.39 -2.27
N ARG A 192 -5.59 9.75 -1.44
CA ARG A 192 -6.06 8.97 -0.30
C ARG A 192 -6.67 9.82 0.81
N GLN A 193 -6.07 10.96 1.13
CA GLN A 193 -6.59 11.88 2.14
C GLN A 193 -7.99 12.37 1.74
N ALA A 194 -8.17 12.78 0.48
CA ALA A 194 -9.47 13.18 -0.04
C ALA A 194 -10.52 12.05 0.09
N TYR A 195 -10.13 10.79 -0.17
CA TYR A 195 -11.03 9.65 0.04
C TYR A 195 -11.49 9.51 1.51
N GLN A 196 -10.58 9.64 2.48
CA GLN A 196 -10.91 9.46 3.90
C GLN A 196 -11.97 10.47 4.38
N LEU A 197 -11.90 11.71 3.88
CA LEU A 197 -12.86 12.77 4.22
C LEU A 197 -14.30 12.48 3.78
N TYR A 198 -14.51 11.64 2.76
CA TYR A 198 -15.86 11.26 2.30
C TYR A 198 -16.54 10.15 3.13
N GLY A 199 -15.90 9.63 4.18
CA GLY A 199 -16.57 8.82 5.22
C GLY A 199 -17.22 7.52 4.73
N ARG A 200 -16.59 6.81 3.78
CA ARG A 200 -17.18 5.63 3.10
C ARG A 200 -16.94 4.27 3.75
N SER A 201 -16.33 4.22 4.93
CA SER A 201 -15.92 2.98 5.59
C SER A 201 -17.08 1.99 5.80
N ARG A 202 -18.30 2.48 6.07
CA ARG A 202 -19.50 1.65 6.20
C ARG A 202 -19.90 0.96 4.89
N TRP A 203 -19.99 1.71 3.79
CA TRP A 203 -20.36 1.17 2.49
C TRP A 203 -19.40 0.07 2.03
N VAL A 204 -18.10 0.32 2.21
CA VAL A 204 -17.05 -0.65 1.92
C VAL A 204 -17.22 -1.93 2.75
N ARG A 205 -17.40 -1.79 4.07
CA ARG A 205 -17.63 -2.92 4.97
C ARG A 205 -18.83 -3.75 4.54
N ASP A 206 -19.96 -3.11 4.27
CA ASP A 206 -21.20 -3.77 3.88
C ASP A 206 -21.03 -4.51 2.53
N ARG A 207 -20.32 -3.88 1.57
CA ARG A 207 -20.05 -4.49 0.27
C ARG A 207 -19.10 -5.68 0.38
N ALA A 208 -18.00 -5.53 1.13
CA ALA A 208 -17.05 -6.61 1.39
C ALA A 208 -17.74 -7.78 2.10
N LYS A 209 -18.59 -7.51 3.11
CA LYS A 209 -19.39 -8.52 3.80
C LYS A 209 -20.33 -9.25 2.86
N ALA A 210 -21.09 -8.54 2.04
CA ALA A 210 -21.99 -9.15 1.06
C ALA A 210 -21.23 -10.05 0.08
N LYS A 211 -20.06 -9.62 -0.40
CA LYS A 211 -19.24 -10.39 -1.33
C LYS A 211 -18.61 -11.62 -0.69
N LEU A 212 -18.07 -11.49 0.52
CA LEU A 212 -17.56 -12.63 1.29
C LEU A 212 -18.67 -13.62 1.61
N THR A 213 -19.87 -13.14 1.96
CA THR A 213 -21.04 -14.02 2.22
C THR A 213 -21.42 -14.80 0.95
N GLU A 214 -21.55 -14.11 -0.18
CA GLU A 214 -21.86 -14.75 -1.46
C GLU A 214 -20.75 -15.71 -1.90
N TRP A 215 -19.49 -15.33 -1.69
CA TRP A 215 -18.33 -16.16 -1.98
C TRP A 215 -18.34 -17.43 -1.13
N VAL A 216 -18.47 -17.33 0.20
CA VAL A 216 -18.60 -18.47 1.11
C VAL A 216 -19.78 -19.36 0.67
N ARG A 217 -20.93 -18.78 0.31
CA ARG A 217 -22.10 -19.52 -0.17
C ARG A 217 -21.81 -20.26 -1.48
N ARG A 218 -21.16 -19.61 -2.46
CA ARG A 218 -20.75 -20.24 -3.73
C ARG A 218 -19.77 -21.37 -3.49
N MET A 219 -18.79 -21.19 -2.60
CA MET A 219 -17.82 -22.22 -2.24
C MET A 219 -18.50 -23.49 -1.68
N LYS A 220 -19.64 -23.35 -0.98
CA LYS A 220 -20.44 -24.50 -0.51
C LYS A 220 -21.19 -25.24 -1.62
N ILE A 221 -21.70 -24.50 -2.61
CA ILE A 221 -22.63 -25.02 -3.63
C ILE A 221 -21.89 -25.52 -4.87
N SER A 222 -20.84 -24.81 -5.29
CA SER A 222 -20.03 -25.09 -6.47
C SER A 222 -18.64 -24.47 -6.30
N PRO A 223 -17.69 -25.15 -5.63
CA PRO A 223 -16.31 -24.68 -5.54
C PRO A 223 -15.71 -24.45 -6.94
N PRO A 224 -14.72 -23.54 -7.09
CA PRO A 224 -14.32 -22.91 -8.35
C PRO A 224 -13.69 -23.83 -9.41
N THR A 225 -13.71 -25.15 -9.20
CA THR A 225 -13.21 -26.12 -10.17
C THR A 225 -14.28 -27.17 -10.48
N LYS A 226 -14.41 -27.54 -11.76
CA LYS A 226 -15.25 -28.65 -12.24
C LYS A 226 -14.75 -30.04 -11.78
N SER A 227 -13.66 -30.11 -11.02
CA SER A 227 -13.02 -31.34 -10.57
C SER A 227 -13.59 -31.81 -9.23
N LYS A 228 -14.35 -32.91 -9.22
CA LYS A 228 -14.86 -33.58 -8.00
C LYS A 228 -13.77 -33.88 -6.95
N HIS A 229 -12.53 -34.09 -7.38
CA HIS A 229 -11.39 -34.38 -6.49
C HIS A 229 -10.98 -33.16 -5.67
N ILE A 230 -11.05 -31.96 -6.25
CA ILE A 230 -10.71 -30.71 -5.55
C ILE A 230 -11.82 -30.32 -4.56
N GLN A 231 -13.09 -30.60 -4.87
CA GLN A 231 -14.22 -30.35 -3.95
C GLN A 231 -14.10 -31.15 -2.65
N THR A 232 -13.71 -32.41 -2.81
CA THR A 232 -13.49 -33.35 -1.71
C THR A 232 -12.23 -32.97 -0.94
N ALA A 233 -11.14 -32.60 -1.64
CA ALA A 233 -9.91 -32.12 -1.03
C ALA A 233 -10.06 -30.77 -0.29
N TRP A 234 -11.05 -29.94 -0.64
CA TRP A 234 -11.30 -28.65 0.00
C TRP A 234 -12.01 -28.80 1.34
N ARG A 235 -13.13 -29.54 1.39
CA ARG A 235 -13.80 -29.88 2.66
C ARG A 235 -12.90 -30.70 3.56
N ILE A 236 -12.20 -31.68 3.00
CA ILE A 236 -11.24 -32.49 3.74
C ILE A 236 -10.05 -31.64 4.17
N GLY A 237 -9.52 -30.75 3.33
CA GLY A 237 -8.37 -29.92 3.65
C GLY A 237 -8.65 -28.84 4.70
N LEU A 238 -9.79 -28.14 4.64
CA LEU A 238 -10.24 -27.24 5.72
C LEU A 238 -10.43 -28.02 7.02
N THR A 239 -11.13 -29.14 6.93
CA THR A 239 -11.35 -30.01 8.08
C THR A 239 -10.01 -30.45 8.67
N LEU A 240 -9.08 -30.97 7.86
CA LEU A 240 -7.75 -31.39 8.29
C LEU A 240 -6.92 -30.22 8.85
N LEU A 241 -6.97 -29.04 8.26
CA LEU A 241 -6.33 -27.84 8.79
C LEU A 241 -6.91 -27.46 10.16
N GLY A 242 -8.23 -27.41 10.29
CA GLY A 242 -8.90 -27.09 11.55
C GLY A 242 -8.69 -28.16 12.62
N LEU A 243 -8.73 -29.44 12.27
CA LEU A 243 -8.40 -30.56 13.17
C LEU A 243 -6.92 -30.52 13.55
N SER A 244 -6.01 -30.15 12.64
CA SER A 244 -4.57 -30.00 12.93
C SER A 244 -4.28 -28.83 13.86
N ALA A 245 -5.01 -27.72 13.74
CA ALA A 245 -4.87 -26.54 14.60
C ALA A 245 -5.41 -26.76 16.01
N THR A 246 -6.30 -27.75 16.20
CA THR A 246 -7.02 -27.96 17.46
C THR A 246 -6.67 -29.28 18.14
N SER A 247 -5.90 -30.16 17.48
CA SER A 247 -5.58 -31.54 17.91
C SER A 247 -6.80 -32.43 18.16
N VAL A 248 -7.99 -32.00 17.76
CA VAL A 248 -9.24 -32.73 17.92
C VAL A 248 -9.40 -33.65 16.71
N TYR A 249 -9.62 -34.95 16.90
CA TYR A 249 -9.97 -35.88 15.82
C TYR A 249 -11.20 -36.70 16.21
N SER A 250 -12.15 -36.85 15.29
CA SER A 250 -13.28 -37.78 15.44
C SER A 250 -13.09 -38.95 14.48
N SER A 251 -12.88 -40.16 15.00
CA SER A 251 -12.80 -41.38 14.21
C SER A 251 -14.18 -41.99 13.90
N SER A 252 -15.25 -41.46 14.51
CA SER A 252 -16.58 -42.08 14.47
C SER A 252 -17.52 -41.36 13.50
N LYS A 253 -17.87 -42.04 12.40
CA LYS A 253 -18.91 -41.61 11.45
C LYS A 253 -20.32 -41.50 12.08
N SER A 254 -20.53 -41.99 13.30
CA SER A 254 -21.84 -42.06 13.97
C SER A 254 -22.09 -40.98 15.03
N MET A 255 -21.13 -40.08 15.31
CA MET A 255 -21.39 -39.00 16.26
C MET A 255 -22.27 -37.93 15.61
N VAL A 256 -23.43 -37.70 16.23
CA VAL A 256 -24.23 -36.50 16.02
C VAL A 256 -24.09 -35.70 17.31
N PRO A 257 -23.41 -34.54 17.30
CA PRO A 257 -22.93 -33.78 16.13
C PRO A 257 -21.54 -34.16 15.61
N ARG A 258 -21.23 -33.79 14.36
CA ARG A 258 -19.90 -33.91 13.72
C ARG A 258 -19.04 -32.67 14.02
N VAL A 259 -17.80 -32.87 14.48
CA VAL A 259 -16.86 -31.77 14.81
C VAL A 259 -16.54 -30.91 13.57
N GLU A 260 -16.50 -31.55 12.40
CA GLU A 260 -16.22 -30.93 11.10
C GLU A 260 -17.23 -29.83 10.76
N ASP A 261 -18.51 -30.05 11.11
CA ASP A 261 -19.57 -29.07 10.86
C ASP A 261 -19.41 -27.83 11.75
N TYR A 262 -18.89 -27.98 12.97
CA TYR A 262 -18.61 -26.85 13.85
C TYR A 262 -17.38 -26.08 13.40
N ILE A 263 -16.32 -26.79 13.00
CA ILE A 263 -15.10 -26.18 12.44
C ILE A 263 -15.44 -25.37 11.19
N CYS A 264 -16.23 -25.93 10.27
CA CYS A 264 -16.64 -25.21 9.06
C CYS A 264 -17.47 -23.96 9.39
N ARG A 265 -18.46 -24.07 10.30
CA ARG A 265 -19.25 -22.90 10.73
C ARG A 265 -18.38 -21.82 11.38
N GLY A 266 -17.46 -22.19 12.27
CA GLY A 266 -16.57 -21.23 12.92
C GLY A 266 -15.66 -20.48 11.93
N MET A 267 -15.13 -21.17 10.91
CA MET A 267 -14.39 -20.52 9.81
C MET A 267 -15.25 -19.54 9.03
N GLU A 268 -16.48 -19.92 8.70
CA GLU A 268 -17.42 -19.07 7.94
C GLU A 268 -17.74 -17.80 8.70
N ASP A 269 -18.07 -17.92 9.99
CA ASP A 269 -18.37 -16.79 10.86
C ASP A 269 -17.16 -15.85 10.95
N ALA A 270 -15.95 -16.40 11.17
CA ALA A 270 -14.72 -15.60 11.21
C ALA A 270 -14.44 -14.87 9.88
N ILE A 271 -14.64 -15.51 8.73
CA ILE A 271 -14.45 -14.90 7.42
C ILE A 271 -15.49 -13.79 7.17
N ILE A 272 -16.76 -14.02 7.52
CA ILE A 272 -17.86 -13.11 7.21
C ILE A 272 -17.92 -11.92 8.17
N ASP A 273 -17.51 -12.10 9.43
CA ASP A 273 -17.64 -11.05 10.45
C ASP A 273 -16.34 -10.28 10.70
N ASN A 274 -15.17 -10.94 10.65
CA ASN A 274 -13.90 -10.27 10.96
C ASN A 274 -13.33 -9.55 9.72
N ILE A 275 -13.20 -10.25 8.59
CA ILE A 275 -12.52 -9.70 7.40
C ILE A 275 -13.16 -8.39 6.92
N PRO A 276 -14.49 -8.24 6.76
CA PRO A 276 -15.05 -6.97 6.32
C PRO A 276 -14.79 -5.80 7.27
N LYS A 277 -14.79 -6.08 8.59
CA LYS A 277 -14.52 -5.08 9.62
C LYS A 277 -13.07 -4.62 9.52
N ASP A 278 -12.16 -5.57 9.46
CA ASP A 278 -10.72 -5.30 9.41
C ASP A 278 -10.34 -4.68 8.06
N PHE A 279 -11.03 -5.05 6.98
CA PHE A 279 -10.80 -4.49 5.65
C PHE A 279 -11.09 -3.00 5.59
N ALA A 280 -12.20 -2.57 6.20
CA ALA A 280 -12.54 -1.15 6.25
C ALA A 280 -11.48 -0.31 6.96
N HIS A 281 -10.87 -0.85 8.03
CA HIS A 281 -9.78 -0.19 8.74
C HIS A 281 -8.46 -0.27 7.97
N ALA A 282 -8.11 -1.45 7.44
CA ALA A 282 -6.88 -1.64 6.68
C ALA A 282 -6.84 -0.79 5.42
N LEU A 283 -8.00 -0.52 4.82
CA LEU A 283 -8.10 0.42 3.71
C LEU A 283 -7.61 1.82 4.09
N GLU A 284 -7.78 2.28 5.32
CA GLU A 284 -7.33 3.62 5.73
C GLU A 284 -5.82 3.79 5.48
N THR A 285 -5.03 2.72 5.57
CA THR A 285 -3.58 2.74 5.35
C THR A 285 -3.13 2.26 3.96
N MET A 286 -3.98 1.61 3.18
CA MET A 286 -3.63 1.15 1.82
C MET A 286 -3.70 2.26 0.78
N LEU A 287 -2.72 2.29 -0.13
CA LEU A 287 -2.64 3.20 -1.27
C LEU A 287 -2.72 2.50 -2.63
N PHE A 288 -2.32 1.23 -2.71
CA PHE A 288 -2.17 0.48 -3.96
C PHE A 288 -2.99 -0.81 -3.96
N PRO A 289 -3.50 -1.26 -5.14
CA PRO A 289 -4.34 -2.46 -5.22
C PRO A 289 -3.56 -3.74 -4.90
N THR A 290 -2.25 -3.73 -5.20
CA THR A 290 -1.31 -4.81 -4.89
C THR A 290 -1.32 -5.18 -3.39
N GLN A 291 -1.58 -4.20 -2.52
CA GLN A 291 -1.60 -4.36 -1.07
C GLN A 291 -2.85 -5.07 -0.55
N VAL A 292 -3.98 -4.95 -1.22
CA VAL A 292 -5.21 -5.66 -0.83
C VAL A 292 -5.02 -7.15 -0.99
N SER A 293 -4.37 -7.56 -2.08
CA SER A 293 -4.13 -8.97 -2.35
C SER A 293 -3.29 -9.59 -1.24
N SER A 294 -2.18 -8.94 -0.87
CA SER A 294 -1.30 -9.44 0.21
C SER A 294 -1.98 -9.39 1.58
N TRP A 295 -2.74 -8.33 1.88
CA TRP A 295 -3.50 -8.20 3.11
C TRP A 295 -4.57 -9.27 3.24
N LEU A 296 -5.38 -9.47 2.20
CA LEU A 296 -6.46 -10.44 2.23
C LEU A 296 -5.91 -11.86 2.36
N ARG A 297 -4.78 -12.17 1.72
CA ARG A 297 -4.04 -13.43 1.89
C ARG A 297 -3.55 -13.67 3.33
N ARG A 298 -3.44 -12.63 4.14
CA ARG A 298 -3.10 -12.80 5.56
C ARG A 298 -4.36 -12.96 6.38
N GLU A 299 -5.37 -12.13 6.16
CA GLU A 299 -6.60 -12.14 6.94
C GLU A 299 -7.45 -13.39 6.71
N LEU A 300 -7.53 -13.90 5.47
CA LEU A 300 -8.21 -15.16 5.19
C LEU A 300 -7.53 -16.32 5.93
N LEU A 301 -6.19 -16.35 5.96
CA LEU A 301 -5.46 -17.40 6.69
C LEU A 301 -5.73 -17.32 8.20
N SER A 302 -5.66 -16.11 8.76
CA SER A 302 -5.96 -15.84 10.17
C SER A 302 -7.39 -16.24 10.55
N ALA A 303 -8.37 -15.85 9.73
CA ALA A 303 -9.79 -16.17 9.95
C ALA A 303 -10.06 -17.69 9.91
N ILE A 304 -9.39 -18.42 9.01
CA ILE A 304 -9.50 -19.88 8.95
C ILE A 304 -8.95 -20.52 10.22
N GLN A 305 -7.76 -20.09 10.68
CA GLN A 305 -7.13 -20.63 11.88
C GLN A 305 -7.99 -20.37 13.13
N GLU A 306 -8.41 -19.13 13.34
CA GLU A 306 -9.18 -18.74 14.52
C GLU A 306 -10.60 -19.32 14.50
N GLY A 307 -11.27 -19.29 13.33
CA GLY A 307 -12.60 -19.88 13.18
C GLY A 307 -12.61 -21.39 13.43
N SER A 308 -11.55 -22.10 13.00
CA SER A 308 -11.38 -23.52 13.34
C SER A 308 -11.33 -23.76 14.84
N ARG A 309 -10.54 -22.95 15.54
CA ARG A 309 -10.34 -23.02 16.99
C ARG A 309 -11.64 -22.80 17.75
N LEU A 310 -12.39 -21.75 17.37
CA LEU A 310 -13.69 -21.43 17.96
C LEU A 310 -14.73 -22.51 17.69
N GLY A 311 -14.79 -23.03 16.46
CA GLY A 311 -15.67 -24.13 16.10
C GLY A 311 -15.42 -25.38 16.93
N ALA A 312 -14.16 -25.81 17.05
CA ALA A 312 -13.79 -26.97 17.89
C ALA A 312 -14.16 -26.75 19.37
N GLN A 313 -13.91 -25.55 19.90
CA GLN A 313 -14.29 -25.21 21.28
C GLN A 313 -15.81 -25.30 21.49
N GLN A 314 -16.61 -24.82 20.52
CA GLN A 314 -18.06 -24.91 20.59
C GLN A 314 -18.54 -26.36 20.56
N PHE A 315 -17.95 -27.22 19.72
CA PHE A 315 -18.24 -28.64 19.69
C PHE A 315 -17.98 -29.31 21.05
N ILE A 316 -16.84 -29.01 21.68
CA ILE A 316 -16.49 -29.53 23.02
C ILE A 316 -17.55 -29.09 24.05
N ASN A 317 -17.94 -27.82 24.03
CA ASN A 317 -18.93 -27.27 24.96
C ASN A 317 -20.30 -27.94 24.81
N VAL A 318 -20.78 -28.10 23.57
CA VAL A 318 -22.06 -28.78 23.27
C VAL A 318 -22.01 -30.25 23.67
N SER A 319 -20.90 -30.94 23.38
CA SER A 319 -20.73 -32.35 23.73
C SER A 319 -20.76 -32.58 25.25
N ARG A 320 -20.08 -31.70 26.01
CA ARG A 320 -20.13 -31.71 27.49
C ARG A 320 -21.53 -31.43 28.04
N ALA A 321 -22.26 -30.50 27.45
CA ALA A 321 -23.63 -30.19 27.86
C ALA A 321 -24.60 -31.35 27.57
N TYR A 322 -24.44 -32.03 26.43
CA TYR A 322 -25.24 -33.20 26.07
C TYR A 322 -25.03 -34.35 27.06
N GLY A 323 -23.77 -34.66 27.39
CA GLY A 323 -23.43 -35.69 28.39
C GLY A 323 -23.95 -35.40 29.80
N ARG A 324 -24.11 -34.12 30.18
CA ARG A 324 -24.73 -33.75 31.47
C ARG A 324 -26.26 -33.89 31.47
N ASN A 325 -26.92 -33.62 30.35
CA ASN A 325 -28.39 -33.68 30.25
C ASN A 325 -28.95 -35.09 30.03
N THR A 326 -28.18 -36.02 29.48
CA THR A 326 -28.59 -37.43 29.29
C THR A 326 -28.37 -38.31 30.52
N GLY A 327 -28.00 -37.72 31.67
CA GLY A 327 -27.81 -38.38 32.96
C GLY A 327 -29.07 -38.97 33.60
N ARG A 328 -29.81 -39.82 32.87
CA ARG A 328 -30.81 -40.75 33.43
C ARG A 328 -31.14 -41.99 32.58
N ARG A 329 -30.47 -42.24 31.46
CA ARG A 329 -30.52 -43.55 30.80
C ARG A 329 -29.10 -44.00 30.51
N ASN A 330 -28.80 -45.23 30.93
CA ASN A 330 -27.55 -45.97 30.76
C ASN A 330 -27.10 -46.04 29.29
N PHE A 331 -26.64 -44.93 28.73
CA PHE A 331 -25.72 -44.93 27.61
C PHE A 331 -24.36 -45.19 28.22
N ARG A 332 -23.82 -46.38 27.96
CA ARG A 332 -22.47 -46.79 28.35
C ARG A 332 -21.50 -45.64 28.12
N GLU A 333 -20.71 -45.34 29.16
CA GLU A 333 -19.61 -44.38 29.16
C GLU A 333 -18.50 -44.73 28.13
N ASP A 334 -18.62 -45.86 27.41
CA ASP A 334 -17.64 -46.38 26.44
C ASP A 334 -17.55 -45.59 25.11
N ILE A 335 -18.36 -44.56 24.85
CA ILE A 335 -18.30 -43.78 23.59
C ILE A 335 -17.48 -42.49 23.72
N PHE A 336 -17.23 -42.03 24.94
CA PHE A 336 -16.41 -40.84 25.21
C PHE A 336 -15.26 -41.21 26.12
N ASP A 337 -14.38 -42.08 25.65
CA ASP A 337 -13.05 -42.14 26.21
C ASP A 337 -12.33 -40.83 25.83
N TYR A 338 -12.13 -39.96 26.82
CA TYR A 338 -11.37 -38.72 26.69
C TYR A 338 -9.93 -38.98 26.19
N ASN A 339 -9.45 -40.23 26.24
CA ASN A 339 -8.17 -40.64 25.65
C ASN A 339 -8.24 -40.93 24.14
N THR A 340 -9.43 -41.09 23.53
CA THR A 340 -9.55 -41.29 22.06
C THR A 340 -9.33 -40.00 21.27
N LEU A 341 -9.22 -38.84 21.93
CA LEU A 341 -8.83 -37.56 21.33
C LEU A 341 -7.30 -37.40 21.16
N SER A 342 -6.52 -38.45 21.37
CA SER A 342 -5.05 -38.37 21.33
C SER A 342 -4.47 -39.57 20.59
N VAL A 343 -4.32 -39.49 19.26
CA VAL A 343 -3.40 -40.39 18.55
C VAL A 343 -2.82 -39.72 17.28
N LEU A 344 -2.09 -38.62 17.44
CA LEU A 344 -0.98 -38.30 16.53
C LEU A 344 0.16 -37.74 17.38
N SER A 345 1.38 -38.21 17.14
CA SER A 345 2.56 -37.56 17.73
C SER A 345 2.61 -36.11 17.27
N HIS A 346 3.17 -35.20 18.07
CA HIS A 346 3.37 -33.80 17.69
C HIS A 346 4.05 -33.67 16.31
N GLN A 347 4.95 -34.60 15.98
CA GLN A 347 5.61 -34.71 14.68
C GLN A 347 4.64 -35.03 13.53
N SER A 348 3.77 -36.03 13.70
CA SER A 348 2.78 -36.44 12.70
C SER A 348 1.69 -35.39 12.47
N LEU A 349 1.36 -34.61 13.50
CA LEU A 349 0.43 -33.49 13.42
C LEU A 349 1.02 -32.32 12.63
N GLU A 350 2.28 -31.99 12.90
CA GLU A 350 3.01 -30.95 12.19
C GLU A 350 3.25 -31.31 10.71
N ASP A 351 3.53 -32.58 10.41
CA ASP A 351 3.67 -33.07 9.04
C ASP A 351 2.33 -33.06 8.28
N THR A 352 1.24 -33.47 8.95
CA THR A 352 -0.12 -33.40 8.38
C THR A 352 -0.55 -31.96 8.13
N ARG A 353 -0.22 -31.06 9.07
CA ARG A 353 -0.42 -29.61 8.92
C ARG A 353 0.33 -29.08 7.70
N ARG A 354 1.64 -29.38 7.58
CA ARG A 354 2.47 -28.93 6.45
C ARG A 354 2.01 -29.45 5.09
N GLU A 355 1.56 -30.69 5.02
CA GLU A 355 1.07 -31.30 3.77
C GLU A 355 -0.31 -30.74 3.39
N ALA A 356 -1.19 -30.55 4.38
CA ALA A 356 -2.46 -29.86 4.18
C ALA A 356 -2.23 -28.41 3.74
N GLU A 357 -1.33 -27.67 4.40
CA GLU A 357 -0.92 -26.30 4.07
C GLU A 357 -0.34 -26.20 2.65
N LYS A 358 0.51 -27.13 2.21
CA LYS A 358 1.03 -27.16 0.83
C LYS A 358 -0.05 -27.37 -0.21
N THR A 359 -0.92 -28.36 0.01
CA THR A 359 -2.04 -28.67 -0.88
C THR A 359 -3.03 -27.50 -0.91
N TRP A 360 -3.21 -26.85 0.25
CA TRP A 360 -4.04 -25.66 0.39
C TRP A 360 -3.43 -24.42 -0.23
N ALA A 361 -2.12 -24.21 -0.15
CA ALA A 361 -1.47 -22.99 -0.64
C ALA A 361 -1.71 -22.76 -2.14
N LYS A 362 -1.73 -23.82 -2.95
CA LYS A 362 -2.06 -23.69 -4.38
C LYS A 362 -3.53 -23.32 -4.60
N ALA A 363 -4.44 -23.96 -3.87
CA ALA A 363 -5.86 -23.62 -3.91
C ALA A 363 -6.11 -22.20 -3.39
N TYR A 364 -5.38 -21.80 -2.34
CA TYR A 364 -5.38 -20.48 -1.73
C TYR A 364 -4.99 -19.40 -2.73
N ASP A 365 -3.96 -19.67 -3.54
CA ASP A 365 -3.51 -18.75 -4.56
C ASP A 365 -4.56 -18.49 -5.64
N GLU A 366 -5.12 -19.55 -6.21
CA GLU A 366 -6.15 -19.47 -7.25
C GLU A 366 -7.44 -18.83 -6.73
N ILE A 367 -7.87 -19.21 -5.54
CA ILE A 367 -9.09 -18.71 -4.89
C ILE A 367 -8.95 -17.26 -4.48
N THR A 368 -7.83 -16.90 -3.86
CA THR A 368 -7.59 -15.52 -3.44
C THR A 368 -7.51 -14.63 -4.67
N HIS A 369 -6.87 -15.08 -5.76
CA HIS A 369 -6.87 -14.33 -7.01
C HIS A 369 -8.28 -14.08 -7.56
N ALA A 370 -9.14 -15.10 -7.56
CA ALA A 370 -10.50 -14.97 -8.06
C ALA A 370 -11.37 -14.06 -7.19
N PHE A 371 -11.30 -14.22 -5.86
CA PHE A 371 -12.03 -13.35 -4.93
C PHE A 371 -11.51 -11.91 -4.98
N VAL A 372 -10.19 -11.72 -5.03
CA VAL A 372 -9.56 -10.41 -5.19
C VAL A 372 -10.07 -9.77 -6.46
N ALA A 373 -10.02 -10.46 -7.61
CA ALA A 373 -10.51 -9.93 -8.87
C ALA A 373 -12.00 -9.55 -8.80
N ASP A 374 -12.86 -10.42 -8.26
CA ASP A 374 -14.30 -10.14 -8.13
C ASP A 374 -14.57 -8.98 -7.16
N LEU A 375 -13.97 -9.01 -5.96
CA LEU A 375 -14.10 -7.95 -4.97
C LEU A 375 -13.62 -6.64 -5.58
N PHE A 376 -12.43 -6.61 -6.18
CA PHE A 376 -11.89 -5.43 -6.84
C PHE A 376 -12.78 -4.92 -7.94
N ASN A 377 -13.36 -5.74 -8.81
CA ASN A 377 -14.30 -5.24 -9.83
C ASN A 377 -15.53 -4.55 -9.20
N ASP A 378 -15.95 -4.97 -8.01
CA ASP A 378 -17.12 -4.43 -7.32
C ASP A 378 -16.84 -3.25 -6.39
N ILE A 379 -15.66 -3.23 -5.79
CA ILE A 379 -15.17 -2.14 -4.95
C ILE A 379 -14.13 -1.31 -5.69
N GLU A 380 -14.01 -1.46 -7.00
CA GLU A 380 -12.99 -0.80 -7.82
C GLU A 380 -13.06 0.69 -7.53
N GLY A 381 -14.29 1.23 -7.51
CA GLY A 381 -14.62 2.58 -7.09
C GLY A 381 -13.97 3.04 -5.76
N VAL A 382 -13.74 2.17 -4.78
CA VAL A 382 -13.06 2.47 -3.49
C VAL A 382 -11.61 2.89 -3.67
N PHE A 383 -10.89 2.25 -4.60
CA PHE A 383 -9.53 2.62 -4.99
C PHE A 383 -9.49 3.56 -6.20
N ILE A 384 -10.60 3.63 -6.95
CA ILE A 384 -10.83 4.44 -8.15
C ILE A 384 -11.55 5.76 -7.81
N PHE A 385 -11.39 6.28 -6.57
CA PHE A 385 -12.03 7.54 -6.18
C PHE A 385 -11.26 8.80 -6.51
N SER A 386 -10.19 8.73 -7.29
CA SER A 386 -9.84 9.92 -8.05
C SER A 386 -10.97 10.14 -9.06
N GLU A 387 -11.58 11.33 -9.08
CA GLU A 387 -12.22 11.78 -10.33
C GLU A 387 -11.28 11.45 -11.49
N LEU A 388 -11.81 10.98 -12.62
CA LEU A 388 -10.99 10.71 -13.79
C LEU A 388 -10.13 11.94 -14.04
N VAL A 389 -8.83 11.79 -13.79
CA VAL A 389 -7.89 12.88 -13.97
C VAL A 389 -7.64 13.00 -15.46
N ILE A 390 -7.56 14.24 -15.93
CA ILE A 390 -7.17 14.50 -17.30
C ILE A 390 -5.66 14.32 -17.36
N CYS A 391 -5.24 13.16 -17.85
CA CYS A 391 -3.84 12.90 -18.19
C CYS A 391 -3.52 13.52 -19.56
N TRP A 392 -2.25 13.88 -19.75
CA TRP A 392 -1.79 14.53 -21.00
C TRP A 392 -1.98 13.66 -22.25
N ASP A 393 -2.00 12.33 -22.10
CA ASP A 393 -2.28 11.41 -23.22
C ASP A 393 -3.75 11.40 -23.66
N GLY A 394 -4.57 12.27 -23.07
CA GLY A 394 -5.99 12.45 -23.40
C GLY A 394 -6.88 11.32 -22.90
N ARG A 395 -6.33 10.36 -22.15
CA ARG A 395 -7.10 9.25 -21.60
C ARG A 395 -7.53 9.56 -20.17
N PRO A 396 -8.81 9.38 -19.84
CA PRO A 396 -9.24 9.44 -18.45
C PRO A 396 -8.60 8.28 -17.69
N LYS A 397 -7.82 8.60 -16.65
CA LYS A 397 -7.19 7.62 -15.75
C LYS A 397 -7.53 7.96 -14.32
N THR A 398 -7.32 7.00 -13.43
CA THR A 398 -7.28 7.32 -12.00
C THR A 398 -5.91 7.86 -11.60
N VAL A 399 -5.84 8.60 -10.48
CA VAL A 399 -4.57 9.03 -9.88
C VAL A 399 -3.66 7.82 -9.61
N GLN A 400 -4.25 6.74 -9.08
CA GLN A 400 -3.53 5.50 -8.83
C GLN A 400 -2.98 4.87 -10.12
N GLN A 401 -3.79 4.79 -11.18
CA GLN A 401 -3.32 4.31 -12.49
C GLN A 401 -2.19 5.18 -13.04
N HIS A 402 -2.32 6.50 -12.94
CA HIS A 402 -1.27 7.45 -13.33
C HIS A 402 0.03 7.16 -12.58
N VAL A 403 0.00 7.10 -11.25
CA VAL A 403 1.19 6.82 -10.44
C VAL A 403 1.82 5.46 -10.80
N THR A 404 1.01 4.40 -10.91
CA THR A 404 1.51 3.06 -11.24
C THR A 404 2.13 2.99 -12.64
N GLU A 405 1.51 3.59 -13.66
CA GLU A 405 2.09 3.64 -15.00
C GLU A 405 3.41 4.42 -15.03
N ARG A 406 3.49 5.56 -14.34
CA ARG A 406 4.73 6.35 -14.22
C ARG A 406 5.84 5.56 -13.51
N MET A 407 5.52 4.82 -12.45
CA MET A 407 6.46 3.90 -11.78
C MET A 407 6.96 2.83 -12.74
N VAL A 408 6.06 2.18 -13.48
CA VAL A 408 6.43 1.13 -14.45
C VAL A 408 7.36 1.68 -15.53
N ASP A 409 7.05 2.84 -16.10
CA ASP A 409 7.88 3.48 -17.11
C ASP A 409 9.29 3.79 -16.58
N HIS A 410 9.37 4.42 -15.41
CA HIS A 410 10.64 4.78 -14.79
C HIS A 410 11.46 3.54 -14.45
N PHE A 411 10.88 2.55 -13.79
CA PHE A 411 11.64 1.38 -13.33
C PHE A 411 12.00 0.42 -14.47
N LYS A 412 11.24 0.37 -15.56
CA LYS A 412 11.67 -0.31 -16.81
C LYS A 412 12.87 0.38 -17.44
N GLN A 413 12.90 1.71 -17.41
CA GLN A 413 14.06 2.46 -17.88
C GLN A 413 15.28 2.18 -17.00
N VAL A 414 15.13 2.19 -15.67
CA VAL A 414 16.19 1.84 -14.71
C VAL A 414 16.70 0.41 -14.92
N GLU A 415 15.80 -0.56 -15.12
CA GLU A 415 16.15 -1.95 -15.45
C GLU A 415 16.90 -2.05 -16.78
N SER A 416 16.52 -1.27 -17.80
CA SER A 416 17.22 -1.25 -19.10
C SER A 416 18.66 -0.79 -19.00
N TYR A 417 19.01 -0.02 -17.96
CA TYR A 417 20.38 0.37 -17.65
C TYR A 417 21.12 -0.65 -16.77
N GLY A 418 20.46 -1.75 -16.40
CA GLY A 418 21.05 -2.84 -15.61
C GLY A 418 20.92 -2.69 -14.09
N PHE A 419 20.12 -1.72 -13.61
CA PHE A 419 19.97 -1.43 -12.18
C PHE A 419 18.75 -2.14 -11.58
N GLY A 420 18.91 -3.42 -11.24
CA GLY A 420 17.85 -4.20 -10.60
C GLY A 420 16.67 -4.53 -11.53
N LYS A 421 15.69 -5.27 -11.00
CA LYS A 421 14.48 -5.65 -11.74
C LYS A 421 13.38 -4.64 -11.49
N ALA A 422 12.69 -4.19 -12.54
CA ALA A 422 11.62 -3.20 -12.42
C ALA A 422 10.53 -3.62 -11.42
N GLU A 423 10.12 -4.89 -11.46
CA GLU A 423 9.13 -5.46 -10.52
C GLU A 423 9.51 -5.26 -9.05
N ARG A 424 10.78 -5.49 -8.69
CA ARG A 424 11.25 -5.33 -7.31
C ARG A 424 11.28 -3.86 -6.89
N SER A 425 11.68 -2.98 -7.80
CA SER A 425 11.74 -1.55 -7.53
C SER A 425 10.34 -0.94 -7.39
N ILE A 426 9.36 -1.40 -8.16
CA ILE A 426 7.95 -1.02 -8.00
C ILE A 426 7.44 -1.43 -6.61
N ILE A 427 7.62 -2.69 -6.22
CA ILE A 427 7.20 -3.18 -4.89
C ILE A 427 7.84 -2.36 -3.76
N ARG A 428 9.13 -2.03 -3.90
CA ARG A 428 9.85 -1.19 -2.93
C ARG A 428 9.28 0.22 -2.87
N ALA A 429 8.98 0.83 -4.02
CA ALA A 429 8.40 2.16 -4.09
C ALA A 429 7.00 2.20 -3.47
N GLU A 430 6.12 1.25 -3.82
CA GLU A 430 4.78 1.12 -3.22
C GLU A 430 4.85 0.96 -1.69
N GLY A 431 5.76 0.11 -1.21
CA GLY A 431 6.02 -0.07 0.22
C GLY A 431 6.44 1.23 0.91
N SER A 432 7.46 1.91 0.36
CA SER A 432 7.97 3.16 0.93
C SER A 432 6.90 4.27 0.94
N ILE A 433 6.16 4.42 -0.15
CA ILE A 433 5.06 5.42 -0.24
C ILE A 433 4.00 5.13 0.81
N THR A 434 3.68 3.85 1.05
CA THR A 434 2.72 3.44 2.09
C THR A 434 3.23 3.74 3.49
N GLU A 435 4.49 3.40 3.79
CA GLU A 435 5.08 3.68 5.11
C GLU A 435 5.11 5.19 5.41
N ILE A 436 5.39 6.01 4.40
CA ILE A 436 5.34 7.47 4.48
C ILE A 436 3.91 7.96 4.75
N TRP A 437 2.92 7.40 4.06
CA TRP A 437 1.51 7.70 4.29
C TRP A 437 1.03 7.32 5.70
N GLU A 438 1.37 6.13 6.17
CA GLU A 438 1.05 5.70 7.54
C GLU A 438 1.70 6.61 8.59
N SER A 439 2.92 7.09 8.33
CA SER A 439 3.59 8.10 9.16
C SER A 439 2.85 9.43 9.15
N ALA A 440 2.42 9.90 7.97
CA ALA A 440 1.66 11.15 7.82
C ALA A 440 0.31 11.09 8.54
N LEU A 441 -0.39 9.95 8.50
CA LEU A 441 -1.64 9.72 9.24
C LEU A 441 -1.44 9.84 10.75
N LYS A 442 -0.37 9.24 11.30
CA LYS A 442 -0.04 9.33 12.72
C LYS A 442 0.26 10.76 13.15
N LEU A 443 0.99 11.51 12.33
CA LEU A 443 1.32 12.91 12.59
C LEU A 443 0.07 13.81 12.53
N SER A 444 -0.84 13.55 11.60
CA SER A 444 -2.08 14.33 11.43
C SER A 444 -3.13 13.99 12.50
N GLY A 445 -3.17 12.74 12.98
CA GLY A 445 -4.11 12.30 14.02
C GLY A 445 -3.77 12.79 15.43
N ASN A 446 -2.47 13.00 15.73
CA ASN A 446 -1.99 13.49 17.03
C ASN A 446 -2.20 15.01 17.25
N GLY A 447 -2.86 15.71 16.32
CA GLY A 447 -3.15 17.15 16.41
C GLY A 447 -4.52 17.49 17.02
N ASN A 448 -5.30 16.49 17.46
CA ASN A 448 -6.65 16.66 18.01
C ASN A 448 -6.79 16.32 19.51
N ASP A 449 -5.68 16.20 20.25
CA ASP A 449 -5.68 16.05 21.71
C ASP A 449 -5.32 17.35 22.44
#